data_AF-A0A953KGS1-F1
#
_entry.id   AF-A0A953KGS1-F1
#
_cell.length_a   1.000
_cell.length_b   1.000
_cell.length_c   1.000
_cell.angle_alpha   90.00
_cell.angle_beta   90.00
_cell.angle_gamma   90.00
#
_symmetry.space_group_name_H-M   'P 1'
#
loop_
_entity.id
_entity.type
_entity.pdbx_description
1 polymer ?
#
loop_
_entity_poly.entity_id
_entity_poly.type
_entity_poly.pdbx_seq_one_letter_code
_entity_poly.pdbx_strand_id
1 'polypeptide(L)'
;MVSFFQSIKKSKEQFSQTHFTKSPEFSNIQKLMPSLFGYDYVASGTAGNDVMIASINENSKLSGLDGNDVLIGGTQDDLLIGGAGADNIIGGQGHDIILGDDPGLPFKTGADYILAGDGNDEVDGGESNDLLYGDGGDDNLYGGNGNDKAYGGVGLDSIYGDGGDDYIYGEDGNDYVGGGSGNDWAYGGDGDDWLNGWSGDDVLDGGEGNDVFIDDNGKDDMYGRDGDDKFLFDEDSYEDLYAGGDGDDIVDFGGYDLSNYTFVKNSFGVYCTNKITDVTDWLNGIEHVNSKATGSLTMDEVLKRYGSIAADDQANTLLSQAMSGFGATSSSGTDAISLQDQSQSSYFAVDSGLKHNTI
;
A
#
# COMPACT_ATOMS: atom_id res chain seq x y z
N MET A 1 16.37 -0.37 38.09
CA MET A 1 15.25 -1.32 37.96
C MET A 1 14.03 -0.95 38.82
N VAL A 2 14.14 -0.72 40.13
CA VAL A 2 12.95 -0.41 40.97
C VAL A 2 12.29 0.95 40.65
N SER A 3 13.04 1.97 40.18
CA SER A 3 12.45 3.26 39.79
C SER A 3 11.80 3.27 38.40
N PHE A 4 12.18 2.35 37.51
CA PHE A 4 11.61 2.24 36.16
C PHE A 4 10.19 1.64 36.21
N PHE A 5 9.99 0.61 37.03
CA PHE A 5 8.67 0.03 37.30
C PHE A 5 7.73 0.98 38.05
N GLN A 6 8.24 1.91 38.86
CA GLN A 6 7.41 2.93 39.51
C GLN A 6 6.97 4.04 38.55
N SER A 7 7.73 4.30 37.47
CA SER A 7 7.37 5.26 36.43
C SER A 7 6.21 4.75 35.56
N ILE A 8 6.25 3.47 35.18
CA ILE A 8 5.16 2.81 34.41
C ILE A 8 3.89 2.68 35.25
N LYS A 9 4.02 2.47 36.57
CA LYS A 9 2.86 2.39 37.47
C LYS A 9 2.21 3.76 37.72
N LYS A 10 3.00 4.84 37.74
CA LYS A 10 2.49 6.22 37.81
C LYS A 10 1.87 6.70 36.49
N SER A 11 2.40 6.28 35.34
CA SER A 11 1.75 6.59 34.05
C SER A 11 0.41 5.88 33.92
N LYS A 12 0.29 4.61 34.37
CA LYS A 12 -1.00 3.89 34.49
C LYS A 12 -2.05 4.62 35.34
N GLU A 13 -1.64 5.24 36.46
CA GLU A 13 -2.58 5.99 37.31
C GLU A 13 -2.95 7.38 36.75
N GLN A 14 -2.05 8.05 36.03
CA GLN A 14 -2.36 9.35 35.40
C GLN A 14 -3.16 9.22 34.09
N PHE A 15 -2.91 8.19 33.28
CA PHE A 15 -3.68 7.94 32.06
C PHE A 15 -5.13 7.53 32.37
N SER A 16 -5.35 6.80 33.47
CA SER A 16 -6.67 6.38 33.92
C SER A 16 -7.56 7.51 34.47
N GLN A 17 -7.02 8.68 34.85
CA GLN A 17 -7.78 9.66 35.65
C GLN A 17 -7.96 11.07 35.06
N THR A 18 -7.41 11.42 33.88
CA THR A 18 -7.48 12.84 33.44
C THR A 18 -8.13 13.17 32.11
N HIS A 19 -8.64 12.22 31.31
CA HIS A 19 -9.36 12.58 30.07
C HIS A 19 -10.74 11.94 29.85
N PHE A 20 -11.23 11.06 30.72
CA PHE A 20 -12.63 10.58 30.67
C PHE A 20 -13.53 11.38 31.62
N THR A 21 -13.70 12.68 31.37
CA THR A 21 -14.81 13.42 32.01
C THR A 21 -15.72 14.01 30.94
N LYS A 22 -16.80 13.24 30.70
CA LYS A 22 -18.09 13.55 30.05
C LYS A 22 -18.24 13.21 28.55
N SER A 23 -19.05 12.17 28.32
CA SER A 23 -19.88 11.83 27.13
C SER A 23 -19.34 10.71 26.21
N PRO A 24 -20.18 9.78 25.70
CA PRO A 24 -21.38 9.13 26.23
C PRO A 24 -21.02 7.77 26.88
N GLU A 25 -22.01 6.95 27.24
CA GLU A 25 -21.87 5.76 28.08
C GLU A 25 -21.07 4.61 27.42
N PHE A 26 -19.80 4.41 27.81
CA PHE A 26 -19.10 3.13 27.61
C PHE A 26 -19.71 2.08 28.54
N SER A 27 -20.80 1.45 28.10
CA SER A 27 -21.50 0.44 28.87
C SER A 27 -21.05 -0.95 28.44
N ASN A 28 -20.18 -1.56 29.26
CA ASN A 28 -20.01 -3.01 29.50
C ASN A 28 -18.64 -3.58 29.10
N ILE A 29 -17.70 -3.59 30.06
CA ILE A 29 -16.60 -4.56 30.06
C ILE A 29 -17.20 -5.95 30.40
N GLN A 30 -17.59 -6.74 29.40
CA GLN A 30 -17.98 -8.14 29.61
C GLN A 30 -16.75 -9.05 29.54
N LYS A 31 -16.44 -9.68 30.67
CA LYS A 31 -15.41 -10.71 30.79
C LYS A 31 -16.12 -12.03 31.11
N LEU A 32 -16.35 -12.95 30.16
CA LEU A 32 -16.85 -14.30 30.52
C LEU A 32 -16.68 -15.40 29.45
N MET A 33 -15.93 -16.43 29.89
CA MET A 33 -15.98 -17.88 29.61
C MET A 33 -14.99 -18.43 28.56
N PRO A 34 -13.99 -19.26 28.97
CA PRO A 34 -13.21 -20.07 28.02
C PRO A 34 -14.13 -21.09 27.35
N SER A 35 -14.05 -21.22 26.03
CA SER A 35 -14.83 -22.21 25.27
C SER A 35 -13.97 -22.99 24.28
N LEU A 36 -14.51 -24.15 23.91
CA LEU A 36 -13.89 -25.36 23.37
C LEU A 36 -13.30 -25.25 21.93
N PHE A 37 -12.89 -24.06 21.51
CA PHE A 37 -12.29 -23.77 20.20
C PHE A 37 -11.05 -22.89 20.35
N GLY A 38 -9.92 -23.45 20.80
CA GLY A 38 -8.56 -22.90 20.62
C GLY A 38 -8.19 -21.58 21.32
N TYR A 39 -9.15 -20.69 21.59
CA TYR A 39 -8.96 -19.41 22.27
C TYR A 39 -9.42 -19.54 23.73
N ASP A 40 -8.55 -19.17 24.65
CA ASP A 40 -8.80 -19.29 26.09
C ASP A 40 -9.60 -18.08 26.63
N TYR A 41 -9.54 -16.94 25.94
CA TYR A 41 -10.33 -15.74 26.25
C TYR A 41 -11.30 -15.39 25.10
N VAL A 42 -12.59 -15.21 25.40
CA VAL A 42 -13.58 -14.75 24.40
C VAL A 42 -14.42 -13.63 25.02
N ALA A 43 -14.54 -12.51 24.30
CA ALA A 43 -15.36 -11.37 24.69
C ALA A 43 -16.10 -10.79 23.47
N SER A 44 -17.29 -10.24 23.72
CA SER A 44 -18.06 -9.49 22.73
C SER A 44 -18.55 -8.18 23.36
N GLY A 45 -18.54 -7.12 22.57
CA GLY A 45 -19.08 -5.81 22.90
C GLY A 45 -20.61 -5.79 22.83
N THR A 46 -21.13 -4.61 22.56
CA THR A 46 -22.53 -4.24 22.48
C THR A 46 -22.81 -3.58 21.13
N ALA A 47 -24.00 -3.01 20.95
CA ALA A 47 -24.32 -2.29 19.71
C ALA A 47 -23.89 -0.82 19.74
N GLY A 48 -22.95 -0.45 20.60
CA GLY A 48 -22.43 0.90 20.70
C GLY A 48 -20.99 0.86 21.13
N ASN A 49 -20.32 2.00 21.02
CA ASN A 49 -18.88 2.13 21.18
C ASN A 49 -18.32 1.48 22.46
N ASP A 50 -17.48 0.49 22.28
CA ASP A 50 -16.87 -0.32 23.31
C ASP A 50 -15.33 -0.21 23.29
N VAL A 51 -14.73 -0.53 24.44
CA VAL A 51 -13.28 -0.67 24.56
C VAL A 51 -12.99 -2.05 25.13
N MET A 52 -12.33 -2.87 24.32
CA MET A 52 -12.05 -4.27 24.58
C MET A 52 -10.54 -4.49 24.64
N ILE A 53 -10.09 -5.24 25.63
CA ILE A 53 -8.68 -5.56 25.83
C ILE A 53 -8.58 -7.06 26.11
N ALA A 54 -7.73 -7.73 25.34
CA ALA A 54 -7.53 -9.17 25.41
C ALA A 54 -6.58 -9.58 26.55
N SER A 55 -6.37 -10.89 26.65
CA SER A 55 -5.55 -11.50 27.69
C SER A 55 -4.09 -11.49 27.28
N ILE A 56 -3.20 -10.94 28.11
CA ILE A 56 -1.75 -10.90 27.81
C ILE A 56 -1.04 -12.27 27.92
N ASN A 57 -1.73 -13.36 28.23
CA ASN A 57 -1.09 -14.68 28.40
C ASN A 57 -1.80 -15.80 27.65
N GLU A 58 -2.89 -15.50 26.96
CA GLU A 58 -3.69 -16.50 26.29
C GLU A 58 -4.27 -15.92 25.01
N ASN A 59 -4.40 -16.75 23.98
CA ASN A 59 -5.03 -16.39 22.73
C ASN A 59 -6.49 -15.99 23.00
N SER A 60 -6.89 -14.88 22.41
CA SER A 60 -8.14 -14.18 22.68
C SER A 60 -8.98 -14.06 21.42
N LYS A 61 -10.30 -14.05 21.59
CA LYS A 61 -11.25 -13.60 20.56
C LYS A 61 -12.02 -12.40 21.08
N LEU A 62 -11.87 -11.25 20.43
CA LEU A 62 -12.64 -10.04 20.70
C LEU A 62 -13.58 -9.75 19.51
N SER A 63 -14.76 -9.23 19.79
CA SER A 63 -15.73 -8.83 18.76
C SER A 63 -16.48 -7.59 19.22
N GLY A 64 -16.31 -6.46 18.52
CA GLY A 64 -16.92 -5.18 18.86
C GLY A 64 -18.45 -5.17 18.68
N LEU A 65 -18.91 -5.70 17.54
CA LEU A 65 -20.30 -5.80 17.06
C LEU A 65 -20.77 -4.56 16.30
N ASP A 66 -21.64 -3.70 16.84
CA ASP A 66 -21.98 -2.44 16.18
C ASP A 66 -21.41 -1.30 17.01
N GLY A 67 -21.09 -0.17 16.38
CA GLY A 67 -20.52 1.00 17.05
C GLY A 67 -19.06 1.19 16.68
N ASN A 68 -18.50 2.32 17.10
CA ASN A 68 -17.08 2.58 16.86
C ASN A 68 -16.28 2.12 18.08
N ASP A 69 -15.59 1.02 17.92
CA ASP A 69 -14.98 0.26 18.98
C ASP A 69 -13.46 0.42 19.01
N VAL A 70 -12.87 0.05 20.14
CA VAL A 70 -11.42 -0.04 20.31
C VAL A 70 -11.07 -1.44 20.79
N LEU A 71 -10.33 -2.18 19.99
CA LEU A 71 -9.89 -3.55 20.29
C LEU A 71 -8.37 -3.59 20.45
N ILE A 72 -7.89 -4.26 21.49
CA ILE A 72 -6.46 -4.43 21.77
C ILE A 72 -6.18 -5.90 22.08
N GLY A 73 -5.46 -6.61 21.21
CA GLY A 73 -5.07 -8.02 21.31
C GLY A 73 -4.07 -8.26 22.44
N GLY A 74 -2.84 -7.78 22.28
CA GLY A 74 -1.84 -7.84 23.34
C GLY A 74 -0.53 -8.45 22.87
N THR A 75 -0.25 -9.69 23.25
CA THR A 75 1.06 -10.34 22.98
C THR A 75 0.95 -11.78 22.53
N GLN A 76 -0.26 -12.24 22.21
CA GLN A 76 -0.55 -13.62 21.86
C GLN A 76 -1.37 -13.61 20.57
N ASP A 77 -1.34 -14.71 19.85
CA ASP A 77 -2.14 -14.89 18.63
C ASP A 77 -3.65 -14.74 18.93
N ASP A 78 -4.21 -13.61 18.54
CA ASP A 78 -5.56 -13.17 18.84
C ASP A 78 -6.42 -13.09 17.57
N LEU A 79 -7.74 -13.22 17.75
CA LEU A 79 -8.74 -12.93 16.72
C LEU A 79 -9.52 -11.68 17.12
N LEU A 80 -9.36 -10.60 16.36
CA LEU A 80 -10.01 -9.31 16.60
C LEU A 80 -11.01 -9.05 15.48
N ILE A 81 -12.23 -8.69 15.83
CA ILE A 81 -13.31 -8.39 14.87
C ILE A 81 -13.92 -7.07 15.30
N GLY A 82 -13.74 -5.99 14.54
CA GLY A 82 -14.35 -4.70 14.83
C GLY A 82 -15.87 -4.80 14.76
N GLY A 83 -16.38 -5.09 13.58
CA GLY A 83 -17.81 -5.19 13.31
C GLY A 83 -18.28 -3.94 12.55
N ALA A 84 -19.54 -3.56 12.73
CA ALA A 84 -20.10 -2.40 12.04
C ALA A 84 -19.72 -1.10 12.75
N GLY A 85 -18.93 -0.26 12.13
CA GLY A 85 -18.57 1.05 12.65
C GLY A 85 -17.17 1.41 12.22
N ALA A 86 -16.69 2.58 12.64
CA ALA A 86 -15.30 2.97 12.40
C ALA A 86 -14.47 2.62 13.64
N ASP A 87 -13.73 1.54 13.55
CA ASP A 87 -13.05 0.87 14.66
C ASP A 87 -11.56 1.21 14.72
N ASN A 88 -10.98 1.07 15.91
CA ASN A 88 -9.54 1.17 16.11
C ASN A 88 -9.04 -0.14 16.69
N ILE A 89 -8.31 -0.90 15.89
CA ILE A 89 -7.86 -2.25 16.25
C ILE A 89 -6.34 -2.28 16.34
N ILE A 90 -5.83 -2.85 17.43
CA ILE A 90 -4.42 -3.07 17.66
C ILE A 90 -4.22 -4.56 17.97
N GLY A 91 -3.56 -5.30 17.09
CA GLY A 91 -3.19 -6.71 17.29
C GLY A 91 -2.19 -6.84 18.43
N GLY A 92 -0.99 -6.31 18.23
CA GLY A 92 0.04 -6.19 19.26
C GLY A 92 1.26 -7.04 18.95
N GLN A 93 1.41 -8.19 19.60
CA GLN A 93 2.42 -9.18 19.23
C GLN A 93 1.75 -10.53 19.06
N GLY A 94 2.40 -11.41 18.31
CA GLY A 94 1.84 -12.73 18.02
C GLY A 94 1.25 -12.73 16.62
N HIS A 95 0.77 -13.89 16.19
CA HIS A 95 0.19 -14.05 14.85
C HIS A 95 -1.31 -13.79 14.94
N ASP A 96 -1.72 -12.57 14.66
CA ASP A 96 -3.08 -12.10 14.84
C ASP A 96 -3.92 -12.25 13.56
N ILE A 97 -5.22 -12.47 13.75
CA ILE A 97 -6.23 -12.36 12.68
C ILE A 97 -7.11 -11.18 13.02
N ILE A 98 -7.16 -10.19 12.15
CA ILE A 98 -7.88 -8.95 12.37
C ILE A 98 -8.86 -8.72 11.22
N LEU A 99 -10.14 -8.56 11.57
CA LEU A 99 -11.18 -8.17 10.64
C LEU A 99 -11.71 -6.80 11.10
N GLY A 100 -11.62 -5.78 10.26
CA GLY A 100 -12.25 -4.48 10.48
C GLY A 100 -13.76 -4.66 10.61
N ASP A 101 -14.39 -5.16 9.54
CA ASP A 101 -15.81 -5.51 9.53
C ASP A 101 -16.10 -7.01 9.85
N ASP A 102 -17.29 -7.30 10.42
CA ASP A 102 -17.76 -8.69 10.58
C ASP A 102 -18.42 -9.19 9.28
N PRO A 103 -17.87 -10.22 8.61
CA PRO A 103 -18.42 -10.74 7.37
C PRO A 103 -19.84 -11.33 7.51
N GLY A 104 -20.25 -11.66 8.74
CA GLY A 104 -21.58 -12.16 9.09
C GLY A 104 -22.64 -11.10 9.35
N LEU A 105 -22.28 -9.81 9.42
CA LEU A 105 -23.22 -8.73 9.66
C LEU A 105 -23.76 -8.12 8.35
N PRO A 106 -25.03 -7.65 8.34
CA PRO A 106 -25.69 -7.11 7.15
C PRO A 106 -25.29 -5.66 6.83
N PHE A 107 -24.68 -4.96 7.77
CA PHE A 107 -24.13 -3.61 7.60
C PHE A 107 -22.67 -3.70 8.01
N LYS A 108 -21.79 -3.56 7.03
CA LYS A 108 -20.33 -3.58 7.15
C LYS A 108 -19.89 -2.21 6.66
N THR A 109 -19.72 -1.30 7.59
CA THR A 109 -19.54 0.11 7.23
C THR A 109 -18.78 0.83 8.32
N GLY A 110 -17.72 1.50 7.89
CA GLY A 110 -16.97 2.43 8.70
C GLY A 110 -15.51 2.33 8.29
N ALA A 111 -14.82 3.46 8.33
CA ALA A 111 -13.40 3.50 8.01
C ALA A 111 -12.62 3.06 9.24
N ASP A 112 -11.91 1.94 9.13
CA ASP A 112 -11.18 1.33 10.21
C ASP A 112 -9.73 1.76 10.24
N TYR A 113 -9.18 1.80 11.45
CA TYR A 113 -7.77 1.98 11.71
C TYR A 113 -7.22 0.70 12.32
N ILE A 114 -6.34 0.01 11.60
CA ILE A 114 -5.80 -1.28 12.02
C ILE A 114 -4.29 -1.21 12.12
N LEU A 115 -3.76 -1.60 13.27
CA LEU A 115 -2.34 -1.80 13.54
C LEU A 115 -2.13 -3.25 13.93
N ALA A 116 -1.56 -4.07 13.04
CA ALA A 116 -1.40 -5.51 13.27
C ALA A 116 -0.32 -5.77 14.33
N GLY A 117 0.91 -5.31 14.09
CA GLY A 117 1.97 -5.24 15.11
C GLY A 117 3.13 -6.18 14.82
N ASP A 118 3.73 -6.78 15.86
CA ASP A 118 4.81 -7.74 15.67
C ASP A 118 4.22 -9.15 15.43
N GLY A 119 4.42 -9.77 14.28
CA GLY A 119 3.84 -11.08 13.98
C GLY A 119 3.76 -11.36 12.50
N ASN A 120 3.31 -12.56 12.13
CA ASN A 120 2.85 -12.78 10.76
C ASN A 120 1.33 -12.78 10.84
N ASP A 121 0.73 -11.66 10.48
CA ASP A 121 -0.66 -11.34 10.73
C ASP A 121 -1.51 -11.50 9.46
N GLU A 122 -2.83 -11.63 9.66
CA GLU A 122 -3.83 -11.65 8.60
C GLU A 122 -4.85 -10.54 8.89
N VAL A 123 -4.91 -9.52 8.02
CA VAL A 123 -5.75 -8.33 8.18
C VAL A 123 -6.68 -8.16 7.00
N ASP A 124 -7.96 -7.96 7.27
CA ASP A 124 -9.00 -7.60 6.29
C ASP A 124 -9.70 -6.32 6.77
N GLY A 125 -9.56 -5.23 6.02
CA GLY A 125 -10.19 -3.93 6.32
C GLY A 125 -11.71 -4.02 6.20
N GLY A 126 -12.19 -4.52 5.06
CA GLY A 126 -13.60 -4.84 4.85
C GLY A 126 -14.27 -3.88 3.88
N GLU A 127 -15.25 -3.10 4.33
CA GLU A 127 -15.91 -2.10 3.49
C GLU A 127 -15.61 -0.70 4.00
N SER A 128 -15.55 0.28 3.08
CA SER A 128 -15.15 1.68 3.32
C SER A 128 -13.63 1.85 3.23
N ASN A 129 -13.17 3.09 3.47
CA ASN A 129 -11.80 3.48 3.24
C ASN A 129 -10.96 3.26 4.50
N ASP A 130 -10.18 2.21 4.52
CA ASP A 130 -9.45 1.74 5.69
C ASP A 130 -7.99 2.17 5.69
N LEU A 131 -7.37 2.11 6.87
CA LEU A 131 -5.95 2.35 7.06
C LEU A 131 -5.34 1.18 7.82
N LEU A 132 -4.49 0.43 7.12
CA LEU A 132 -3.89 -0.83 7.56
C LEU A 132 -2.38 -0.68 7.71
N TYR A 133 -1.84 -1.21 8.80
CA TYR A 133 -0.40 -1.33 9.06
C TYR A 133 -0.10 -2.77 9.49
N GLY A 134 0.75 -3.49 8.74
CA GLY A 134 1.29 -4.80 9.13
C GLY A 134 2.33 -4.67 10.25
N ASP A 135 3.17 -3.63 10.19
CA ASP A 135 4.30 -3.35 11.08
C ASP A 135 5.47 -4.33 10.91
N GLY A 136 5.46 -5.52 11.52
CA GLY A 136 6.66 -6.35 11.53
C GLY A 136 6.43 -7.85 11.54
N GLY A 137 6.88 -8.50 10.48
CA GLY A 137 6.81 -9.93 10.20
C GLY A 137 6.22 -10.14 8.81
N ASP A 138 5.90 -11.38 8.43
CA ASP A 138 5.41 -11.63 7.07
C ASP A 138 3.86 -11.58 7.04
N ASP A 139 3.29 -10.45 6.65
CA ASP A 139 1.87 -10.14 6.82
C ASP A 139 1.04 -10.37 5.55
N ASN A 140 -0.26 -10.65 5.74
CA ASN A 140 -1.24 -10.62 4.65
C ASN A 140 -2.26 -9.52 4.93
N LEU A 141 -2.30 -8.51 4.08
CA LEU A 141 -3.18 -7.35 4.21
C LEU A 141 -4.15 -7.28 3.04
N TYR A 142 -5.45 -7.18 3.34
CA TYR A 142 -6.53 -7.00 2.39
C TYR A 142 -7.26 -5.69 2.72
N GLY A 143 -7.25 -4.72 1.79
CA GLY A 143 -7.98 -3.45 1.92
C GLY A 143 -9.48 -3.69 1.95
N GLY A 144 -9.97 -4.39 0.94
CA GLY A 144 -11.38 -4.72 0.78
C GLY A 144 -12.05 -3.79 -0.23
N ASN A 145 -13.29 -3.38 0.03
CA ASN A 145 -13.98 -2.42 -0.83
C ASN A 145 -13.82 -1.01 -0.27
N GLY A 146 -13.21 -0.10 -1.01
CA GLY A 146 -12.98 1.27 -0.56
C GLY A 146 -11.73 1.84 -1.20
N ASN A 147 -11.43 3.09 -0.90
CA ASN A 147 -10.14 3.66 -1.26
C ASN A 147 -9.24 3.59 -0.03
N ASP A 148 -8.43 2.55 0.02
CA ASP A 148 -7.71 2.09 1.19
C ASP A 148 -6.26 2.59 1.21
N LYS A 149 -5.66 2.46 2.39
CA LYS A 149 -4.23 2.66 2.58
C LYS A 149 -3.64 1.48 3.33
N ALA A 150 -2.66 0.82 2.73
CA ALA A 150 -2.00 -0.32 3.35
C ALA A 150 -0.48 -0.12 3.36
N TYR A 151 0.13 -0.42 4.52
CA TYR A 151 1.58 -0.40 4.75
C TYR A 151 1.98 -1.78 5.26
N GLY A 152 2.81 -2.51 4.52
CA GLY A 152 3.32 -3.85 4.89
C GLY A 152 4.18 -3.76 6.13
N GLY A 153 5.29 -3.05 6.03
CA GLY A 153 6.20 -2.84 7.14
C GLY A 153 7.52 -3.57 6.91
N VAL A 154 7.98 -4.30 7.91
CA VAL A 154 9.21 -5.09 7.79
C VAL A 154 8.85 -6.55 7.61
N GLY A 155 9.19 -7.17 6.48
CA GLY A 155 8.95 -8.59 6.30
C GLY A 155 8.90 -9.08 4.87
N LEU A 156 8.07 -10.07 4.61
CA LEU A 156 7.75 -10.58 3.29
C LEU A 156 6.23 -10.51 3.14
N ASP A 157 5.74 -9.35 2.76
CA ASP A 157 4.32 -9.04 2.89
C ASP A 157 3.54 -9.39 1.62
N SER A 158 2.25 -9.66 1.79
CA SER A 158 1.30 -9.85 0.69
C SER A 158 0.15 -8.88 0.89
N ILE A 159 0.14 -7.83 0.08
CA ILE A 159 -0.78 -6.71 0.23
C ILE A 159 -1.69 -6.63 -0.99
N TYR A 160 -2.99 -6.50 -0.73
CA TYR A 160 -4.05 -6.44 -1.71
C TYR A 160 -4.93 -5.21 -1.41
N GLY A 161 -5.03 -4.25 -2.33
CA GLY A 161 -5.98 -3.13 -2.21
C GLY A 161 -7.43 -3.58 -2.43
N ASP A 162 -7.62 -4.59 -3.30
CA ASP A 162 -8.89 -5.16 -3.71
C ASP A 162 -9.77 -4.20 -4.53
N GLY A 163 -10.55 -3.32 -3.93
CA GLY A 163 -11.64 -2.65 -4.61
C GLY A 163 -11.76 -1.16 -4.34
N GLY A 164 -11.01 -0.33 -5.06
CA GLY A 164 -11.20 1.11 -5.16
C GLY A 164 -9.94 1.77 -5.69
N ASP A 165 -9.72 3.06 -5.39
CA ASP A 165 -8.44 3.69 -5.75
C ASP A 165 -7.53 3.70 -4.52
N ASP A 166 -6.59 2.77 -4.46
CA ASP A 166 -5.83 2.42 -3.26
C ASP A 166 -4.42 3.02 -3.23
N TYR A 167 -3.86 3.17 -2.02
CA TYR A 167 -2.45 3.51 -1.81
C TYR A 167 -1.75 2.43 -1.01
N ILE A 168 -0.81 1.73 -1.65
CA ILE A 168 -0.17 0.55 -1.08
C ILE A 168 1.35 0.75 -1.02
N TYR A 169 1.95 0.38 0.12
CA TYR A 169 3.37 0.45 0.40
C TYR A 169 3.83 -0.91 0.95
N GLY A 170 4.72 -1.63 0.27
CA GLY A 170 5.36 -2.85 0.79
C GLY A 170 6.31 -2.54 1.96
N GLU A 171 7.16 -1.53 1.76
CA GLU A 171 8.20 -1.06 2.69
C GLU A 171 9.46 -1.95 2.70
N ASP A 172 9.91 -2.47 3.84
CA ASP A 172 11.17 -3.22 3.94
C ASP A 172 10.90 -4.72 3.71
N GLY A 173 11.19 -5.27 2.54
CA GLY A 173 10.82 -6.65 2.27
C GLY A 173 10.95 -7.10 0.84
N ASN A 174 10.78 -8.40 0.61
CA ASN A 174 10.53 -8.89 -0.75
C ASN A 174 9.04 -9.19 -0.83
N ASP A 175 8.28 -8.21 -1.26
CA ASP A 175 6.84 -8.16 -1.06
C ASP A 175 6.07 -8.52 -2.33
N TYR A 176 4.81 -8.88 -2.12
CA TYR A 176 3.81 -8.93 -3.16
C TYR A 176 2.82 -7.78 -2.95
N VAL A 177 2.67 -6.93 -3.97
CA VAL A 177 1.76 -5.78 -3.94
C VAL A 177 0.78 -5.86 -5.11
N GLY A 178 -0.49 -6.05 -4.78
CA GLY A 178 -1.62 -6.08 -5.71
C GLY A 178 -2.54 -4.87 -5.51
N GLY A 179 -2.74 -4.07 -6.56
CA GLY A 179 -3.67 -2.92 -6.57
C GLY A 179 -5.11 -3.39 -6.39
N GLY A 180 -5.76 -3.82 -7.47
CA GLY A 180 -7.14 -4.25 -7.36
C GLY A 180 -7.95 -3.92 -8.59
N SER A 181 -9.18 -3.50 -8.34
CA SER A 181 -9.97 -2.77 -9.31
C SER A 181 -10.05 -1.30 -8.92
N GLY A 182 -9.73 -0.42 -9.86
CA GLY A 182 -9.68 1.02 -9.65
C GLY A 182 -8.30 1.54 -9.99
N ASN A 183 -8.05 2.82 -9.81
CA ASN A 183 -6.78 3.42 -10.22
C ASN A 183 -5.83 3.52 -9.03
N ASP A 184 -4.89 2.59 -8.95
CA ASP A 184 -4.10 2.35 -7.76
C ASP A 184 -2.73 3.01 -7.81
N TRP A 185 -2.19 3.29 -6.62
CA TRP A 185 -0.80 3.66 -6.42
C TRP A 185 -0.13 2.62 -5.53
N ALA A 186 0.86 1.92 -6.07
CA ALA A 186 1.59 0.85 -5.39
C ALA A 186 3.10 1.14 -5.39
N TYR A 187 3.72 1.02 -4.22
CA TYR A 187 5.17 1.11 -4.03
C TYR A 187 5.70 -0.13 -3.33
N GLY A 188 6.67 -0.82 -3.94
CA GLY A 188 7.34 -2.00 -3.39
C GLY A 188 8.15 -1.63 -2.16
N GLY A 189 9.24 -0.90 -2.36
CA GLY A 189 10.06 -0.41 -1.25
C GLY A 189 11.52 -0.85 -1.39
N ASP A 190 12.08 -1.40 -0.30
CA ASP A 190 13.42 -1.97 -0.26
C ASP A 190 13.33 -3.50 -0.38
N GLY A 191 13.82 -4.09 -1.47
CA GLY A 191 13.92 -5.54 -1.67
C GLY A 191 13.48 -5.95 -3.08
N ASP A 192 13.47 -7.26 -3.37
CA ASP A 192 13.05 -7.72 -4.70
C ASP A 192 11.52 -7.99 -4.70
N ASP A 193 10.74 -7.07 -5.27
CA ASP A 193 9.28 -7.03 -5.14
C ASP A 193 8.52 -7.54 -6.37
N TRP A 194 7.28 -7.99 -6.15
CA TRP A 194 6.30 -8.35 -7.18
C TRP A 194 5.11 -7.40 -7.17
N LEU A 195 4.96 -6.60 -8.22
CA LEU A 195 3.90 -5.59 -8.34
C LEU A 195 2.91 -5.93 -9.46
N ASN A 196 1.62 -5.74 -9.17
CA ASN A 196 0.53 -5.89 -10.13
C ASN A 196 -0.62 -4.92 -9.82
N GLY A 197 -0.96 -4.01 -10.73
CA GLY A 197 -2.10 -3.10 -10.57
C GLY A 197 -3.46 -3.76 -10.83
N TRP A 198 -3.47 -4.84 -11.61
CA TRP A 198 -4.62 -5.55 -12.14
C TRP A 198 -5.51 -4.76 -13.09
N SER A 199 -6.50 -4.03 -12.60
CA SER A 199 -7.49 -3.41 -13.48
C SER A 199 -7.70 -1.94 -13.14
N GLY A 200 -7.31 -1.07 -14.05
CA GLY A 200 -7.39 0.37 -13.84
C GLY A 200 -6.20 1.05 -14.48
N ASP A 201 -6.14 2.38 -14.36
CA ASP A 201 -4.96 3.12 -14.80
C ASP A 201 -4.04 3.29 -13.59
N ASP A 202 -3.03 2.42 -13.46
CA ASP A 202 -2.27 2.27 -12.22
C ASP A 202 -0.88 2.93 -12.26
N VAL A 203 -0.32 3.20 -11.09
CA VAL A 203 1.06 3.65 -10.91
C VAL A 203 1.79 2.66 -10.01
N LEU A 204 2.77 1.96 -10.58
CA LEU A 204 3.57 0.95 -9.88
C LEU A 204 5.02 1.43 -9.78
N ASP A 205 5.57 1.46 -8.57
CA ASP A 205 6.95 1.89 -8.30
C ASP A 205 7.66 0.79 -7.51
N GLY A 206 8.71 0.19 -8.09
CA GLY A 206 9.43 -0.95 -7.51
C GLY A 206 10.25 -0.51 -6.31
N GLY A 207 11.25 0.34 -6.55
CA GLY A 207 12.05 0.93 -5.48
C GLY A 207 13.50 0.46 -5.54
N GLU A 208 14.07 0.06 -4.40
CA GLU A 208 15.42 -0.51 -4.41
C GLU A 208 15.33 -2.03 -4.54
N GLY A 209 15.85 -2.61 -5.62
CA GLY A 209 15.88 -4.08 -5.76
C GLY A 209 15.62 -4.53 -7.19
N ASN A 210 15.51 -5.84 -7.40
CA ASN A 210 15.25 -6.39 -8.73
C ASN A 210 13.77 -6.78 -8.83
N ASP A 211 12.96 -5.87 -9.34
CA ASP A 211 11.52 -5.98 -9.22
C ASP A 211 10.88 -6.67 -10.42
N VAL A 212 9.70 -7.23 -10.21
CA VAL A 212 8.88 -7.83 -11.27
C VAL A 212 7.53 -7.15 -11.32
N PHE A 213 7.26 -6.53 -12.47
CA PHE A 213 5.98 -5.91 -12.77
C PHE A 213 5.15 -6.84 -13.66
N ILE A 214 3.91 -7.07 -13.27
CA ILE A 214 2.90 -7.73 -14.11
C ILE A 214 2.03 -6.61 -14.68
N ASP A 215 2.18 -6.41 -15.98
CA ASP A 215 1.32 -5.54 -16.76
C ASP A 215 0.00 -6.28 -17.00
N ASP A 216 -1.12 -5.70 -16.60
CA ASP A 216 -2.45 -6.27 -16.78
C ASP A 216 -3.34 -5.28 -17.56
N ASN A 217 -4.56 -4.98 -17.11
CA ASN A 217 -5.49 -4.19 -17.90
C ASN A 217 -5.48 -2.73 -17.49
N GLY A 218 -5.21 -1.87 -18.46
CA GLY A 218 -5.46 -0.44 -18.32
C GLY A 218 -4.32 0.35 -18.90
N LYS A 219 -4.08 1.53 -18.35
CA LYS A 219 -2.94 2.35 -18.73
C LYS A 219 -2.06 2.58 -17.51
N ASP A 220 -0.94 1.89 -17.49
CA ASP A 220 -0.10 1.80 -16.31
C ASP A 220 1.22 2.55 -16.49
N ASP A 221 1.61 3.26 -15.44
CA ASP A 221 2.94 3.85 -15.32
C ASP A 221 3.79 3.02 -14.35
N MET A 222 4.74 2.24 -14.88
CA MET A 222 5.62 1.38 -14.10
C MET A 222 7.05 1.93 -14.02
N TYR A 223 7.57 2.06 -12.80
CA TYR A 223 8.90 2.59 -12.49
C TYR A 223 9.71 1.55 -11.72
N GLY A 224 10.79 1.01 -12.30
CA GLY A 224 11.67 0.05 -11.62
C GLY A 224 12.58 0.70 -10.58
N ARG A 225 13.12 1.87 -10.91
CA ARG A 225 14.09 2.65 -10.10
C ARG A 225 15.48 2.02 -10.08
N ASP A 226 15.94 1.47 -8.97
CA ASP A 226 17.31 1.00 -8.79
C ASP A 226 17.33 -0.53 -8.80
N GLY A 227 18.06 -1.16 -9.73
CA GLY A 227 18.22 -2.61 -9.80
C GLY A 227 17.88 -3.18 -11.18
N ASP A 228 18.01 -4.50 -11.34
CA ASP A 228 17.79 -5.17 -12.63
C ASP A 228 16.33 -5.62 -12.77
N ASP A 229 15.46 -4.73 -13.28
CA ASP A 229 14.01 -4.94 -13.24
C ASP A 229 13.44 -5.75 -14.39
N LYS A 230 12.27 -6.35 -14.17
CA LYS A 230 11.54 -7.14 -15.16
C LYS A 230 10.08 -6.72 -15.31
N PHE A 231 9.72 -6.27 -16.50
CA PHE A 231 8.34 -5.98 -16.88
C PHE A 231 7.76 -7.14 -17.69
N LEU A 232 6.69 -7.77 -17.21
CA LEU A 232 5.97 -8.83 -17.91
C LEU A 232 4.82 -8.22 -18.69
N PHE A 233 4.93 -8.22 -20.02
CA PHE A 233 3.93 -7.64 -20.92
C PHE A 233 2.67 -8.51 -21.00
N ASP A 234 1.48 -7.91 -21.16
CA ASP A 234 0.24 -8.61 -21.47
C ASP A 234 -0.41 -8.14 -22.79
N GLU A 235 -1.41 -8.87 -23.28
CA GLU A 235 -2.05 -8.59 -24.57
C GLU A 235 -2.86 -7.30 -24.61
N ASP A 236 -3.16 -6.70 -23.46
CA ASP A 236 -3.93 -5.47 -23.31
C ASP A 236 -3.11 -4.26 -22.83
N SER A 237 -1.77 -4.37 -22.86
CA SER A 237 -0.79 -3.32 -22.51
C SER A 237 -0.74 -2.15 -23.49
N TYR A 238 -1.88 -1.47 -23.67
CA TYR A 238 -2.01 -0.31 -24.53
C TYR A 238 -1.81 0.98 -23.73
N GLU A 239 -0.78 1.74 -24.11
CA GLU A 239 -0.46 3.07 -23.53
C GLU A 239 0.38 3.07 -22.25
N ASP A 240 0.98 1.93 -21.88
CA ASP A 240 1.80 1.82 -20.67
C ASP A 240 3.21 2.40 -20.83
N LEU A 241 3.75 2.81 -19.69
CA LEU A 241 5.12 3.24 -19.51
C LEU A 241 5.91 2.18 -18.74
N TYR A 242 7.00 1.69 -19.33
CA TYR A 242 8.00 0.87 -18.66
C TYR A 242 9.27 1.71 -18.45
N ALA A 243 9.43 2.23 -17.25
CA ALA A 243 10.58 3.03 -16.84
C ALA A 243 11.47 2.22 -15.89
N GLY A 244 12.33 1.34 -16.45
CA GLY A 244 13.26 0.49 -15.68
C GLY A 244 14.14 1.30 -14.72
N GLY A 245 15.16 1.98 -15.21
CA GLY A 245 15.89 2.96 -14.40
C GLY A 245 17.37 2.69 -14.39
N ASP A 246 17.96 2.60 -13.20
CA ASP A 246 19.36 2.26 -12.99
C ASP A 246 19.52 0.73 -12.91
N GLY A 247 19.96 0.10 -14.00
CA GLY A 247 20.22 -1.34 -14.02
C GLY A 247 20.16 -1.94 -15.42
N ASP A 248 20.20 -3.27 -15.50
CA ASP A 248 20.05 -4.04 -16.73
C ASP A 248 18.59 -4.55 -16.90
N ASP A 249 17.66 -3.63 -17.16
CA ASP A 249 16.22 -3.91 -17.20
C ASP A 249 15.74 -4.71 -18.43
N ILE A 250 14.71 -5.51 -18.22
CA ILE A 250 14.11 -6.41 -19.22
C ILE A 250 12.62 -6.17 -19.36
N VAL A 251 12.16 -6.09 -20.61
CA VAL A 251 10.73 -6.27 -20.93
C VAL A 251 10.55 -7.65 -21.56
N ASP A 252 9.71 -8.47 -20.93
CA ASP A 252 9.38 -9.82 -21.36
C ASP A 252 8.05 -9.85 -22.09
N PHE A 253 8.12 -9.78 -23.42
CA PHE A 253 6.96 -9.87 -24.31
C PHE A 253 6.40 -11.30 -24.44
N GLY A 254 6.97 -12.28 -23.74
CA GLY A 254 6.60 -13.69 -23.84
C GLY A 254 6.55 -14.17 -25.29
N GLY A 255 5.34 -14.45 -25.78
CA GLY A 255 5.05 -14.90 -27.15
C GLY A 255 4.01 -14.08 -27.90
N TYR A 256 3.68 -12.88 -27.41
CA TYR A 256 2.58 -12.06 -27.92
C TYR A 256 2.85 -11.51 -29.33
N ASP A 257 1.78 -11.26 -30.10
CA ASP A 257 1.87 -10.67 -31.44
C ASP A 257 1.98 -9.15 -31.36
N LEU A 258 3.21 -8.66 -31.38
CA LEU A 258 3.48 -7.22 -31.28
C LEU A 258 3.17 -6.41 -32.54
N SER A 259 2.55 -6.99 -33.57
CA SER A 259 2.32 -6.30 -34.86
C SER A 259 1.35 -5.10 -34.78
N ASN A 260 0.62 -5.00 -33.67
CA ASN A 260 -0.28 -3.90 -33.35
C ASN A 260 0.30 -2.91 -32.32
N TYR A 261 1.60 -2.99 -32.01
CA TYR A 261 2.22 -2.10 -31.03
C TYR A 261 3.31 -1.24 -31.65
N THR A 262 3.53 -0.06 -31.08
CA THR A 262 4.63 0.85 -31.38
C THR A 262 5.32 1.21 -30.08
N PHE A 263 6.65 1.09 -30.03
CA PHE A 263 7.45 1.38 -28.85
C PHE A 263 8.30 2.63 -29.07
N VAL A 264 8.30 3.55 -28.10
CA VAL A 264 9.03 4.82 -28.16
C VAL A 264 9.84 5.01 -26.89
N LYS A 265 11.15 5.23 -27.00
CA LYS A 265 11.97 5.68 -25.85
C LYS A 265 11.98 7.18 -25.72
N ASN A 266 11.89 7.65 -24.49
CA ASN A 266 12.17 9.03 -24.10
C ASN A 266 13.20 9.05 -22.95
N SER A 267 13.36 10.20 -22.28
CA SER A 267 14.27 10.34 -21.14
C SER A 267 13.81 9.63 -19.86
N PHE A 268 12.56 9.16 -19.82
CA PHE A 268 11.93 8.54 -18.66
C PHE A 268 11.80 7.02 -18.79
N GLY A 269 11.66 6.46 -20.00
CA GLY A 269 11.50 5.02 -20.18
C GLY A 269 11.16 4.62 -21.61
N VAL A 270 10.59 3.43 -21.78
CA VAL A 270 9.97 2.95 -23.01
C VAL A 270 8.46 2.99 -22.87
N TYR A 271 7.83 3.70 -23.79
CA TYR A 271 6.39 3.85 -23.89
C TYR A 271 5.84 2.91 -24.96
N CYS A 272 4.80 2.15 -24.63
CA CYS A 272 4.07 1.30 -25.56
C CYS A 272 2.78 2.00 -26.00
N THR A 273 2.41 1.88 -27.28
CA THR A 273 1.14 2.40 -27.78
C THR A 273 0.59 1.52 -28.88
N ASN A 274 -0.71 1.55 -29.07
CA ASN A 274 -1.39 0.99 -30.23
C ASN A 274 -0.74 1.43 -31.55
N LYS A 275 -0.79 0.53 -32.55
CA LYS A 275 -0.37 0.79 -33.93
C LYS A 275 -1.18 1.97 -34.42
N ILE A 276 -0.51 3.11 -34.53
CA ILE A 276 -1.08 4.33 -35.05
C ILE A 276 -1.52 4.07 -36.49
N THR A 277 -2.82 3.81 -36.71
CA THR A 277 -3.41 3.70 -38.05
C THR A 277 -3.83 5.05 -38.63
N ASP A 278 -3.89 6.10 -37.80
CA ASP A 278 -4.25 7.46 -38.22
C ASP A 278 -3.04 8.40 -38.11
N VAL A 279 -2.30 8.46 -39.22
CA VAL A 279 -0.98 9.10 -39.40
C VAL A 279 -1.09 10.63 -39.52
N THR A 280 -1.99 11.28 -38.78
CA THR A 280 -2.14 12.75 -38.88
C THR A 280 -1.90 13.55 -37.62
N ASP A 281 -1.99 12.98 -36.41
CA ASP A 281 -1.92 13.81 -35.19
C ASP A 281 -0.62 13.71 -34.37
N TRP A 282 0.31 12.78 -34.64
CA TRP A 282 1.56 12.71 -33.87
C TRP A 282 2.73 12.06 -34.64
N LEU A 283 3.66 12.87 -35.16
CA LEU A 283 4.96 12.48 -35.75
C LEU A 283 5.02 12.09 -37.25
N ASN A 284 5.46 13.04 -38.09
CA ASN A 284 6.14 12.73 -39.36
C ASN A 284 7.53 12.14 -39.06
N GLY A 285 7.67 10.81 -38.96
CA GLY A 285 9.01 10.21 -38.84
C GLY A 285 9.13 8.77 -38.30
N ILE A 286 8.03 8.11 -37.92
CA ILE A 286 8.09 6.76 -37.34
C ILE A 286 8.28 5.71 -38.45
N GLU A 287 9.36 4.91 -38.38
CA GLU A 287 9.43 3.63 -39.10
C GLU A 287 8.60 2.58 -38.36
N HIS A 288 7.53 2.11 -39.01
CA HIS A 288 6.67 1.05 -38.48
C HIS A 288 7.38 -0.30 -38.47
N VAL A 289 7.43 -0.96 -37.32
CA VAL A 289 8.02 -2.31 -37.22
C VAL A 289 6.92 -3.37 -37.33
N ASN A 290 6.83 -4.03 -38.48
CA ASN A 290 6.14 -5.30 -38.61
C ASN A 290 7.12 -6.43 -38.26
N SER A 291 7.24 -6.84 -36.98
CA SER A 291 7.87 -8.13 -36.69
C SER A 291 7.40 -8.74 -35.37
N LYS A 292 7.22 -10.07 -35.38
CA LYS A 292 6.95 -10.88 -34.19
C LYS A 292 8.17 -10.85 -33.27
N ALA A 293 8.01 -10.44 -32.01
CA ALA A 293 8.97 -10.74 -30.95
C ALA A 293 8.66 -12.13 -30.38
N THR A 294 9.70 -12.81 -29.91
CA THR A 294 9.58 -14.01 -29.08
C THR A 294 10.71 -13.95 -28.07
N GLY A 295 10.39 -14.07 -26.77
CA GLY A 295 11.36 -14.04 -25.67
C GLY A 295 11.65 -12.65 -25.12
N SER A 296 12.44 -12.62 -24.05
CA SER A 296 12.81 -11.41 -23.30
C SER A 296 13.84 -10.58 -24.05
N LEU A 297 13.71 -9.25 -23.97
CA LEU A 297 14.63 -8.30 -24.58
C LEU A 297 15.05 -7.28 -23.54
N THR A 298 16.34 -6.95 -23.51
CA THR A 298 16.80 -5.78 -22.76
C THR A 298 16.14 -4.52 -23.30
N MET A 299 15.98 -3.49 -22.48
CA MET A 299 15.38 -2.22 -22.92
C MET A 299 16.07 -1.65 -24.18
N ASP A 300 17.38 -1.82 -24.26
CA ASP A 300 18.22 -1.44 -25.39
C ASP A 300 17.95 -2.26 -26.67
N GLU A 301 17.60 -3.54 -26.53
CA GLU A 301 17.21 -4.43 -27.65
C GLU A 301 15.78 -4.16 -28.12
N VAL A 302 14.86 -3.84 -27.21
CA VAL A 302 13.49 -3.40 -27.56
C VAL A 302 13.58 -2.26 -28.57
N LEU A 303 14.46 -1.31 -28.33
CA LEU A 303 14.60 -0.13 -29.18
C LEU A 303 15.30 -0.42 -30.49
N LYS A 304 16.42 -1.15 -30.45
CA LYS A 304 17.11 -1.57 -31.68
C LYS A 304 16.19 -2.35 -32.61
N ARG A 305 15.19 -3.06 -32.06
CA ARG A 305 14.32 -3.96 -32.81
C ARG A 305 12.95 -3.38 -33.15
N TYR A 306 12.37 -2.53 -32.29
CA TYR A 306 10.98 -2.08 -32.37
C TYR A 306 10.77 -0.56 -32.31
N GLY A 307 11.79 0.23 -31.93
CA GLY A 307 11.65 1.68 -31.75
C GLY A 307 12.91 2.45 -32.09
N SER A 308 12.93 3.13 -33.24
CA SER A 308 14.01 4.05 -33.59
C SER A 308 13.50 5.49 -33.72
N ILE A 309 13.54 6.24 -32.62
CA ILE A 309 13.71 7.70 -32.69
C ILE A 309 14.71 8.09 -31.59
N ALA A 310 15.86 8.63 -32.01
CA ALA A 310 16.69 9.41 -31.11
C ALA A 310 15.89 10.67 -30.77
N ALA A 311 15.59 10.90 -29.50
CA ALA A 311 14.87 12.08 -29.03
C ALA A 311 15.41 13.35 -29.70
N ASP A 312 14.64 13.93 -30.61
CA ASP A 312 14.84 15.32 -30.99
C ASP A 312 14.14 16.22 -29.96
N ASP A 313 14.63 17.45 -29.81
CA ASP A 313 14.14 18.39 -28.79
C ASP A 313 12.62 18.67 -28.91
N GLN A 314 11.95 18.30 -30.01
CA GLN A 314 10.51 18.46 -30.17
C GLN A 314 9.70 17.40 -29.41
N ALA A 315 10.15 16.13 -29.38
CA ALA A 315 9.46 15.08 -28.64
C ALA A 315 9.44 15.36 -27.12
N ASN A 316 10.58 15.80 -26.57
CA ASN A 316 10.70 16.17 -25.16
C ASN A 316 9.86 17.43 -24.79
N THR A 317 9.71 18.37 -25.73
CA THR A 317 8.91 19.59 -25.53
C THR A 317 7.41 19.30 -25.55
N LEU A 318 6.95 18.41 -26.44
CA LEU A 318 5.54 18.02 -26.53
C LEU A 318 5.10 17.14 -25.36
N LEU A 319 5.98 16.26 -24.88
CA LEU A 319 5.72 15.46 -23.68
C LEU A 319 5.70 16.32 -22.41
N SER A 320 6.63 17.27 -22.26
CA SER A 320 6.58 18.24 -21.14
C SER A 320 5.27 19.05 -21.13
N GLN A 321 4.66 19.30 -22.29
CA GLN A 321 3.35 19.96 -22.38
C GLN A 321 2.19 19.04 -22.02
N ALA A 322 2.26 17.75 -22.35
CA ALA A 322 1.30 16.73 -21.90
C ALA A 322 1.37 16.53 -20.38
N MET A 323 2.59 16.44 -19.82
CA MET A 323 2.84 16.32 -18.38
C MET A 323 2.51 17.60 -17.59
N SER A 324 2.54 18.78 -18.22
CA SER A 324 2.14 20.04 -17.57
C SER A 324 0.65 20.15 -17.24
N GLY A 325 -0.18 19.25 -17.78
CA GLY A 325 -1.57 19.08 -17.36
C GLY A 325 -1.74 18.44 -15.98
N PHE A 326 -0.68 17.81 -15.45
CA PHE A 326 -0.68 17.02 -14.21
C PHE A 326 0.22 17.59 -13.10
N GLY A 327 0.68 18.84 -13.21
CA GLY A 327 1.29 19.57 -12.08
C GLY A 327 2.70 19.14 -11.65
N ALA A 328 3.36 18.21 -12.32
CA ALA A 328 4.76 17.87 -12.06
C ALA A 328 5.70 18.77 -12.89
N THR A 329 6.33 19.76 -12.26
CA THR A 329 7.43 20.51 -12.88
C THR A 329 8.75 19.80 -12.60
N SER A 330 9.44 19.44 -13.68
CA SER A 330 10.81 18.91 -13.66
C SER A 330 11.81 19.86 -12.97
N SER A 331 12.66 19.33 -12.11
CA SER A 331 13.95 19.95 -11.80
C SER A 331 15.08 18.97 -12.06
N SER A 332 15.80 19.22 -13.14
CA SER A 332 17.05 18.57 -13.49
C SER A 332 18.13 18.78 -12.43
N GLY A 333 18.71 17.68 -11.93
CA GLY A 333 20.07 17.65 -11.39
C GLY A 333 20.19 17.45 -9.88
N THR A 334 20.73 16.28 -9.50
CA THR A 334 21.61 16.05 -8.35
C THR A 334 21.23 16.68 -7.00
N ASP A 335 19.99 16.58 -6.56
CA ASP A 335 19.66 16.76 -5.14
C ASP A 335 18.66 15.67 -4.73
N ALA A 336 18.97 14.99 -3.63
CA ALA A 336 18.08 14.06 -2.97
C ALA A 336 16.68 14.66 -2.84
N ILE A 337 15.67 13.94 -3.32
CA ILE A 337 14.27 14.28 -3.06
C ILE A 337 14.01 13.93 -1.59
N SER A 338 14.30 14.89 -0.71
CA SER A 338 13.69 14.96 0.60
C SER A 338 12.28 15.49 0.40
N LEU A 339 11.29 14.60 0.37
CA LEU A 339 9.90 14.97 0.58
C LEU A 339 9.71 15.22 2.09
N GLN A 340 9.98 16.45 2.53
CA GLN A 340 9.34 16.94 3.74
C GLN A 340 7.86 17.19 3.41
N ASP A 341 7.03 16.27 3.89
CA ASP A 341 5.59 16.41 4.07
C ASP A 341 5.23 17.82 4.59
N GLN A 342 4.53 18.60 3.77
CA GLN A 342 3.92 19.88 4.17
C GLN A 342 2.48 19.72 4.68
N SER A 343 2.03 18.51 5.03
CA SER A 343 0.75 18.30 5.72
C SER A 343 0.85 18.24 7.25
N GLN A 344 2.07 18.25 7.83
CA GLN A 344 2.27 18.51 9.25
C GLN A 344 2.04 19.99 9.60
N SER A 345 0.78 20.42 9.67
CA SER A 345 0.35 21.60 10.43
C SER A 345 -1.17 21.65 10.64
N SER A 346 -1.68 20.75 11.48
CA SER A 346 -2.44 21.17 12.67
C SER A 346 -3.02 19.96 13.40
N TYR A 347 -2.31 19.38 14.36
CA TYR A 347 -2.81 19.05 15.70
C TYR A 347 -1.60 18.60 16.55
N PHE A 348 -1.52 19.11 17.79
CA PHE A 348 -0.49 18.86 18.81
C PHE A 348 0.88 19.55 18.68
N ALA A 349 0.91 20.86 18.95
CA ALA A 349 2.07 21.48 19.58
C ALA A 349 2.09 21.09 21.08
N VAL A 350 2.94 20.13 21.45
CA VAL A 350 3.34 19.94 22.85
C VAL A 350 4.52 20.87 23.13
N ASP A 351 4.23 21.90 23.91
CA ASP A 351 5.16 22.90 24.45
C ASP A 351 6.37 22.23 25.13
N SER A 352 7.54 22.33 24.52
CA SER A 352 8.83 21.95 25.12
C SER A 352 9.62 23.18 25.60
N GLY A 353 8.92 24.18 26.13
CA GLY A 353 9.47 25.43 26.66
C GLY A 353 9.79 25.45 28.16
N LEU A 354 10.43 24.43 28.75
CA LEU A 354 10.99 24.56 30.11
C LEU A 354 12.37 25.25 30.06
N LYS A 355 12.33 26.59 30.02
CA LYS A 355 13.50 27.42 30.31
C LYS A 355 13.92 27.24 31.76
N HIS A 356 15.18 26.85 31.93
CA HIS A 356 15.98 27.16 33.11
C HIS A 356 15.75 28.62 33.53
N ASN A 357 15.33 28.83 34.77
CA ASN A 357 15.64 30.06 35.49
C ASN A 357 16.32 29.69 36.81
N THR A 358 17.50 30.26 36.96
CA THR A 358 18.35 30.23 38.14
C THR A 358 17.87 31.26 39.16
N ILE A 359 18.12 30.92 40.44
CA ILE A 359 17.91 31.63 41.71
C ILE A 359 16.53 31.40 42.36
#